data_AF-A0A239M9L2-F1
#
_entry.id   AF-A0A239M9L2-F1
#
_cell.length_a   1.000
_cell.length_b   1.000
_cell.length_c   1.000
_cell.angle_alpha   90.00
_cell.angle_beta   90.00
_cell.angle_gamma   90.00
#
_symmetry.space_group_name_H-M   'P 1'
#
loop_
_entity.id
_entity.type
_entity.pdbx_description
1 polymer ?
#
loop_
_entity_poly.entity_id
_entity_poly.type
_entity_poly.pdbx_seq_one_letter_code
_entity_poly.pdbx_strand_id
1 'polypeptide(L)'
;MNNGCFDLTSSAFHILKAGYDADRSDIAELVEDAEFDEFFEPQTIQRAQQSLLAPNARLEQEISWLPELSQAQTSNVLGLVASGDLKALIETSKHAPELAKANILAHFAGSGNVNDSLFHALVAAWDEIDEANILTFINENRLSAGFPSVERKPMRNALVELERQHARSAAVGIWSLDRPGEVMDRIVEAELRRHPSSSFLEQFVRNYDTLSEPDLARISDEIDKVISEAENTDADLEALVTRASDLLVRWDDVNQPVQVYEQHQGHEEGRSKRIYEKLRSLCVDLANNRSEFTEARRLSEALLRTFPELESVAEVLKGDVAALENLDEQQKLHEEYKPLIDVCEAAKTKLPTPVATVLKIFKDTVSKGGNDPIAFNILRDLALHVALLRKVGNVRSSPFPGRNYPT
;
A
#
# COMPACT_ATOMS: atom_id res chain seq x y z
N MET A 1 0.28 26.25 -9.73
CA MET A 1 1.50 25.67 -9.12
C MET A 1 1.97 24.60 -10.07
N ASN A 2 3.18 24.70 -10.62
CA ASN A 2 3.68 23.69 -11.54
C ASN A 2 3.94 22.43 -10.70
N ASN A 3 3.16 21.37 -10.87
CA ASN A 3 3.16 20.16 -10.00
C ASN A 3 4.46 19.32 -10.08
N GLY A 4 5.54 19.88 -10.62
CA GLY A 4 6.77 19.15 -10.95
C GLY A 4 6.56 18.11 -12.05
N CYS A 5 5.47 18.23 -12.81
CA CYS A 5 5.20 17.43 -14.00
C CYS A 5 6.07 17.91 -15.17
N PHE A 6 6.39 16.97 -16.05
CA PHE A 6 7.04 17.21 -17.32
C PHE A 6 6.14 18.05 -18.22
N ASP A 7 6.69 19.13 -18.76
CA ASP A 7 5.94 20.09 -19.57
C ASP A 7 6.71 20.49 -20.83
N LEU A 8 6.24 20.03 -21.99
CA LEU A 8 6.79 20.39 -23.28
C LEU A 8 6.73 21.91 -23.51
N THR A 9 5.66 22.58 -23.07
CA THR A 9 5.49 24.03 -23.30
C THR A 9 6.47 24.88 -22.46
N SER A 10 7.11 24.28 -21.46
CA SER A 10 8.16 24.92 -20.68
C SER A 10 9.57 24.79 -21.28
N SER A 11 9.73 24.03 -22.36
CA SER A 11 11.01 23.84 -23.05
C SER A 11 11.56 25.15 -23.61
N ALA A 12 12.86 25.35 -23.49
CA ALA A 12 13.55 26.50 -24.09
C ALA A 12 13.41 26.54 -25.61
N PHE A 13 13.31 25.38 -26.27
CA PHE A 13 13.03 25.29 -27.70
C PHE A 13 11.62 25.77 -28.06
N HIS A 14 10.64 25.55 -27.17
CA HIS A 14 9.29 26.10 -27.35
C HIS A 14 9.28 27.62 -27.15
N ILE A 15 9.84 28.07 -26.02
CA ILE A 15 9.81 29.47 -25.58
C ILE A 15 10.46 30.38 -26.62
N LEU A 16 11.62 29.98 -27.13
CA LEU A 16 12.38 30.76 -28.12
C LEU A 16 12.06 30.35 -29.56
N LYS A 17 11.16 29.38 -29.78
CA LYS A 17 10.85 28.83 -31.12
C LYS A 17 12.10 28.35 -31.89
N ALA A 18 13.12 27.90 -31.16
CA ALA A 18 14.42 27.53 -31.72
C ALA A 18 14.40 26.13 -32.35
N GLY A 19 15.21 25.93 -33.40
CA GLY A 19 15.55 24.62 -33.95
C GLY A 19 16.77 24.00 -33.25
N TYR A 20 16.99 22.70 -33.46
CA TYR A 20 18.20 22.00 -32.96
C TYR A 20 19.49 22.54 -33.59
N ASP A 21 19.38 23.07 -34.81
CA ASP A 21 20.43 23.67 -35.62
C ASP A 21 20.70 25.15 -35.30
N ALA A 22 19.90 25.77 -34.42
CA ALA A 22 20.05 27.17 -34.04
C ALA A 22 21.39 27.41 -33.33
N ASP A 23 22.19 28.32 -33.90
CA ASP A 23 23.49 28.74 -33.39
C ASP A 23 23.37 29.86 -32.33
N ARG A 24 24.51 30.40 -31.87
CA ARG A 24 24.52 31.46 -30.84
C ARG A 24 23.94 32.79 -31.32
N SER A 25 24.07 33.10 -32.61
CA SER A 25 23.52 34.31 -33.22
C SER A 25 22.01 34.14 -33.40
N ASP A 26 21.57 33.00 -33.93
CA ASP A 26 20.15 32.69 -34.10
C ASP A 26 19.40 32.77 -32.77
N ILE A 27 19.97 32.18 -31.71
CA ILE A 27 19.38 32.24 -30.37
C ILE A 27 19.27 33.68 -29.84
N ALA A 28 20.22 34.56 -30.17
CA ALA A 28 20.16 35.95 -29.74
C ALA A 28 19.03 36.70 -30.45
N GLU A 29 18.85 36.49 -31.75
CA GLU A 29 17.75 37.07 -32.53
C GLU A 29 16.39 36.55 -32.04
N LEU A 30 16.27 35.25 -31.79
CA LEU A 30 15.04 34.64 -31.27
C LEU A 30 14.66 35.13 -29.87
N VAL A 31 15.63 35.55 -29.06
CA VAL A 31 15.37 36.19 -27.76
C VAL A 31 14.78 37.58 -27.96
N GLU A 32 15.31 38.38 -28.88
CA GLU A 32 14.74 39.69 -29.22
C GLU A 32 13.30 39.55 -29.73
N ASP A 33 13.04 38.57 -30.61
CA ASP A 33 11.70 38.25 -31.10
C ASP A 33 10.75 37.81 -29.97
N ALA A 34 11.21 36.95 -29.06
CA ALA A 34 10.39 36.48 -27.95
C ALA A 34 10.08 37.60 -26.93
N GLU A 35 11.03 38.51 -26.69
CA GLU A 35 10.82 39.70 -25.85
C GLU A 35 9.82 40.67 -26.49
N PHE A 36 9.84 40.78 -27.82
CA PHE A 36 8.90 41.61 -28.57
C PHE A 36 7.48 41.03 -28.62
N ASP A 37 7.34 39.70 -28.73
CA ASP A 37 6.04 39.00 -28.76
C ASP A 37 5.24 39.14 -27.43
N GLU A 38 5.92 39.48 -26.32
CA GLU A 38 5.36 39.63 -24.95
C GLU A 38 4.53 38.42 -24.45
N PHE A 39 4.68 37.24 -25.06
CA PHE A 39 3.96 36.03 -24.66
C PHE A 39 4.53 35.39 -23.39
N PHE A 40 5.84 35.54 -23.16
CA PHE A 40 6.54 35.02 -21.98
C PHE A 40 7.16 36.16 -21.16
N GLU A 41 7.27 35.95 -19.85
CA GLU A 41 7.96 36.91 -18.99
C GLU A 41 9.46 37.01 -19.35
N PRO A 42 10.07 38.21 -19.27
CA PRO A 42 11.48 38.41 -19.60
C PRO A 42 12.44 37.46 -18.85
N GLN A 43 12.13 37.13 -17.59
CA GLN A 43 12.94 36.20 -16.81
C GLN A 43 12.91 34.77 -17.37
N THR A 44 11.78 34.34 -17.93
CA THR A 44 11.61 33.02 -18.55
C THR A 44 12.40 32.95 -19.86
N ILE A 45 12.34 34.01 -20.67
CA ILE A 45 13.10 34.12 -21.92
C ILE A 45 14.60 34.08 -21.64
N GLN A 46 15.09 34.84 -20.66
CA GLN A 46 16.51 34.84 -20.27
C GLN A 46 16.98 33.46 -19.77
N ARG A 47 16.15 32.74 -19.00
CA ARG A 47 16.46 31.36 -18.57
C ARG A 47 16.48 30.38 -19.74
N ALA A 48 15.57 30.53 -20.70
CA ALA A 48 15.55 29.72 -21.91
C ALA A 48 16.84 29.94 -22.72
N GLN A 49 17.26 31.19 -22.90
CA GLN A 49 18.52 31.54 -23.56
C GLN A 49 19.72 30.89 -22.86
N GLN A 50 19.83 31.04 -21.54
CA GLN A 50 20.91 30.43 -20.76
C GLN A 50 20.94 28.91 -20.91
N SER A 51 19.77 28.27 -20.94
CA SER A 51 19.64 26.83 -21.10
C SER A 51 20.14 26.36 -22.47
N LEU A 52 19.83 27.08 -23.56
CA LEU A 52 20.28 26.72 -24.91
C LEU A 52 21.77 27.05 -25.19
N LEU A 53 22.36 27.98 -24.44
CA LEU A 53 23.77 28.38 -24.63
C LEU A 53 24.77 27.54 -23.81
N ALA A 54 24.35 26.99 -22.66
CA ALA A 54 25.20 26.19 -21.80
C ALA A 54 25.18 24.71 -22.24
N PRO A 55 26.33 24.06 -22.53
CA PRO A 55 26.36 22.73 -23.15
C PRO A 55 25.58 21.62 -22.44
N ASN A 56 25.61 21.60 -21.10
CA ASN A 56 24.89 20.59 -20.30
C ASN A 56 23.39 20.89 -20.21
N ALA A 57 23.03 22.15 -19.95
CA ALA A 57 21.62 22.55 -19.91
C ALA A 57 20.96 22.40 -21.29
N ARG A 58 21.70 22.66 -22.38
CA ARG A 58 21.22 22.44 -23.74
C ARG A 58 20.93 20.96 -23.97
N LEU A 59 21.77 20.05 -23.43
CA LEU A 59 21.56 18.61 -23.58
C LEU A 59 20.25 18.19 -22.94
N GLU A 60 19.98 18.65 -21.73
CA GLU A 60 18.73 18.39 -21.03
C GLU A 60 17.53 18.87 -21.85
N GLN A 61 17.60 20.08 -22.42
CA GLN A 61 16.55 20.61 -23.29
C GLN A 61 16.39 19.82 -24.60
N GLU A 62 17.49 19.34 -25.19
CA GLU A 62 17.49 18.59 -26.45
C GLU A 62 16.83 17.22 -26.29
N ILE A 63 17.14 16.50 -25.20
CA ILE A 63 16.53 15.20 -24.95
C ILE A 63 15.08 15.32 -24.49
N SER A 64 14.72 16.40 -23.80
CA SER A 64 13.37 16.63 -23.27
C SER A 64 12.42 17.30 -24.29
N TRP A 65 12.86 17.53 -25.52
CA TRP A 65 12.06 18.19 -26.54
C TRP A 65 11.37 17.20 -27.48
N LEU A 66 11.51 17.37 -28.79
CA LEU A 66 10.89 16.52 -29.81
C LEU A 66 11.97 16.08 -30.81
N PRO A 67 12.95 15.27 -30.38
CA PRO A 67 14.06 14.86 -31.23
C PRO A 67 13.56 14.12 -32.47
N GLU A 68 14.27 14.30 -33.58
CA GLU A 68 13.99 13.66 -34.88
C GLU A 68 12.65 14.04 -35.55
N LEU A 69 11.83 14.90 -34.94
CA LEU A 69 10.63 15.45 -35.60
C LEU A 69 11.00 16.63 -36.51
N SER A 70 10.34 16.71 -37.67
CA SER A 70 10.38 17.93 -38.48
C SER A 70 9.66 19.10 -37.80
N GLN A 71 9.92 20.32 -38.26
CA GLN A 71 9.23 21.52 -37.77
C GLN A 71 7.71 21.42 -37.95
N ALA A 72 7.24 20.88 -39.08
CA ALA A 72 5.82 20.67 -39.34
C ALA A 72 5.17 19.68 -38.35
N GLN A 73 5.86 18.58 -38.04
CA GLN A 73 5.39 17.62 -37.04
C GLN A 73 5.39 18.23 -35.63
N THR A 74 6.43 18.99 -35.29
CA THR A 74 6.55 19.72 -34.02
C THR A 74 5.41 20.71 -33.83
N SER A 75 5.11 21.53 -34.84
CA SER A 75 3.97 22.45 -34.80
C SER A 75 2.63 21.74 -34.67
N ASN A 76 2.45 20.57 -35.31
CA ASN A 76 1.25 19.75 -35.15
C ASN A 76 1.11 19.24 -33.70
N VAL A 77 2.18 18.70 -33.12
CA VAL A 77 2.19 18.24 -31.72
C VAL A 77 1.85 19.39 -30.78
N LEU A 78 2.47 20.56 -30.95
CA LEU A 78 2.18 21.73 -30.11
C LEU A 78 0.74 22.26 -30.28
N GLY A 79 0.19 22.21 -31.49
CA GLY A 79 -1.22 22.55 -31.73
C GLY A 79 -2.17 21.59 -31.01
N LEU A 80 -1.85 20.30 -30.97
CA LEU A 80 -2.61 19.29 -30.24
C LEU A 80 -2.47 19.41 -28.72
N VAL A 81 -1.26 19.76 -28.23
CA VAL A 81 -1.03 20.10 -26.82
C VAL A 81 -1.88 21.30 -26.41
N ALA A 82 -1.89 22.36 -27.22
CA ALA A 82 -2.68 23.56 -26.95
C ALA A 82 -4.21 23.31 -27.01
N SER A 83 -4.66 22.39 -27.87
CA SER A 83 -6.08 22.03 -27.97
C SER A 83 -6.55 21.03 -26.92
N GLY A 84 -5.64 20.33 -26.26
CA GLY A 84 -5.94 19.27 -25.30
C GLY A 84 -6.54 18.00 -25.93
N ASP A 85 -6.40 17.80 -27.25
CA ASP A 85 -6.94 16.62 -27.94
C ASP A 85 -6.06 15.39 -27.72
N LEU A 86 -6.32 14.71 -26.59
CA LEU A 86 -5.60 13.51 -26.17
C LEU A 86 -5.66 12.39 -27.21
N LYS A 87 -6.80 12.19 -27.88
CA LYS A 87 -6.97 11.07 -28.82
C LYS A 87 -6.13 11.29 -30.08
N ALA A 88 -6.25 12.46 -30.69
CA ALA A 88 -5.48 12.79 -31.89
C ALA A 88 -3.98 12.76 -31.61
N LEU A 89 -3.58 13.14 -30.40
CA LEU A 89 -2.18 13.15 -30.02
C LEU A 89 -1.62 11.77 -29.71
N ILE A 90 -2.38 10.87 -29.07
CA ILE A 90 -1.99 9.45 -28.94
C ILE A 90 -1.84 8.80 -30.33
N GLU A 91 -2.72 9.12 -31.28
CA GLU A 91 -2.55 8.62 -32.66
C GLU A 91 -1.31 9.21 -33.33
N THR A 92 -1.03 10.50 -33.11
CA THR A 92 0.17 11.15 -33.64
C THR A 92 1.45 10.56 -33.04
N SER A 93 1.45 10.25 -31.75
CA SER A 93 2.63 9.72 -31.05
C SER A 93 3.01 8.31 -31.50
N LYS A 94 2.08 7.50 -32.02
CA LYS A 94 2.37 6.16 -32.58
C LYS A 94 3.35 6.17 -33.75
N HIS A 95 3.46 7.30 -34.45
CA HIS A 95 4.35 7.45 -35.60
C HIS A 95 5.58 8.30 -35.27
N ALA A 96 5.70 8.78 -34.03
CA ALA A 96 6.84 9.56 -33.58
C ALA A 96 8.01 8.64 -33.18
N PRO A 97 9.26 9.10 -33.35
CA PRO A 97 10.44 8.46 -32.76
C PRO A 97 10.29 8.28 -31.24
N GLU A 98 10.86 7.20 -30.69
CA GLU A 98 10.53 6.71 -29.35
C GLU A 98 10.82 7.72 -28.23
N LEU A 99 11.93 8.48 -28.28
CA LEU A 99 12.20 9.51 -27.27
C LEU A 99 11.20 10.68 -27.35
N ALA A 100 10.88 11.15 -28.55
CA ALA A 100 9.89 12.20 -28.72
C ALA A 100 8.48 11.74 -28.31
N LYS A 101 8.12 10.50 -28.65
CA LYS A 101 6.90 9.84 -28.20
C LYS A 101 6.84 9.76 -26.67
N ALA A 102 7.93 9.39 -26.00
CA ALA A 102 8.01 9.37 -24.54
C ALA A 102 7.79 10.77 -23.95
N ASN A 103 8.43 11.82 -24.49
CA ASN A 103 8.25 13.21 -24.04
C ASN A 103 6.80 13.68 -24.21
N ILE A 104 6.20 13.38 -25.38
CA ILE A 104 4.80 13.65 -25.66
C ILE A 104 3.92 12.96 -24.61
N LEU A 105 4.03 11.65 -24.44
CA LEU A 105 3.20 10.89 -23.50
C LEU A 105 3.37 11.35 -22.04
N ALA A 106 4.60 11.69 -21.62
CA ALA A 106 4.88 12.19 -20.27
C ALA A 106 4.20 13.53 -19.97
N HIS A 107 4.14 14.44 -20.95
CA HIS A 107 3.41 15.71 -20.82
C HIS A 107 1.91 15.49 -20.54
N PHE A 108 1.28 14.54 -21.25
CA PHE A 108 -0.12 14.17 -21.01
C PHE A 108 -0.32 13.46 -19.70
N ALA A 109 0.64 12.64 -19.30
CA ALA A 109 0.58 11.96 -18.03
C ALA A 109 0.47 12.98 -16.89
N GLY A 110 1.27 14.04 -16.93
CA GLY A 110 1.24 15.13 -15.96
C GLY A 110 -0.06 15.98 -15.95
N SER A 111 -0.89 15.89 -16.99
CA SER A 111 -2.12 16.68 -17.15
C SER A 111 -3.38 16.04 -16.55
N GLY A 112 -3.23 14.90 -15.84
CA GLY A 112 -4.30 14.26 -15.07
C GLY A 112 -5.22 13.31 -15.85
N ASN A 113 -4.84 12.91 -17.08
CA ASN A 113 -5.58 11.96 -17.91
C ASN A 113 -4.84 10.63 -18.10
N VAL A 114 -4.07 10.19 -17.10
CA VAL A 114 -3.38 8.90 -17.16
C VAL A 114 -4.42 7.78 -17.10
N ASN A 115 -4.39 6.90 -18.08
CA ASN A 115 -5.04 5.61 -18.05
C ASN A 115 -4.01 4.51 -18.31
N ASP A 116 -4.38 3.25 -18.04
CA ASP A 116 -3.51 2.08 -18.21
C ASP A 116 -2.83 2.07 -19.60
N SER A 117 -3.58 2.37 -20.67
CA SER A 117 -3.06 2.39 -22.04
C SER A 117 -1.97 3.46 -22.25
N LEU A 118 -2.16 4.66 -21.72
CA LEU A 118 -1.17 5.74 -21.83
C LEU A 118 0.10 5.41 -21.06
N PHE A 119 -0.06 4.85 -19.85
CA PHE A 119 1.08 4.42 -19.04
C PHE A 119 1.88 3.33 -19.75
N HIS A 120 1.24 2.26 -20.21
CA HIS A 120 1.94 1.19 -20.93
C HIS A 120 2.58 1.68 -22.24
N ALA A 121 1.96 2.63 -22.94
CA ALA A 121 2.56 3.24 -24.12
C ALA A 121 3.83 4.05 -23.78
N LEU A 122 3.84 4.73 -22.62
CA LEU A 122 5.00 5.48 -22.14
C LEU A 122 6.14 4.53 -21.74
N VAL A 123 5.84 3.45 -21.01
CA VAL A 123 6.86 2.46 -20.64
C VAL A 123 7.41 1.74 -21.89
N ALA A 124 6.53 1.34 -22.81
CA ALA A 124 6.96 0.73 -24.08
C ALA A 124 7.86 1.67 -24.90
N ALA A 125 7.58 2.97 -24.90
CA ALA A 125 8.46 3.93 -25.56
C ALA A 125 9.85 3.96 -24.93
N TRP A 126 9.96 3.90 -23.59
CA TRP A 126 11.24 3.82 -22.90
C TRP A 126 12.02 2.53 -23.21
N ASP A 127 11.33 1.40 -23.33
CA ASP A 127 11.96 0.11 -23.65
C ASP A 127 12.57 0.07 -25.06
N GLU A 128 12.05 0.89 -25.99
CA GLU A 128 12.45 0.92 -27.41
C GLU A 128 13.44 2.06 -27.75
N ILE A 129 13.84 2.89 -26.78
CA ILE A 129 14.79 3.99 -27.00
C ILE A 129 16.17 3.48 -27.44
N ASP A 130 16.63 3.96 -28.59
CA ASP A 130 18.00 3.74 -29.10
C ASP A 130 18.91 4.92 -28.73
N GLU A 131 19.65 4.78 -27.63
CA GLU A 131 20.60 5.80 -27.14
C GLU A 131 21.65 6.20 -28.20
N ALA A 132 22.05 5.29 -29.09
CA ALA A 132 23.09 5.54 -30.07
C ALA A 132 22.58 6.41 -31.23
N ASN A 133 21.35 6.18 -31.68
CA ASN A 133 20.70 7.00 -32.71
C ASN A 133 20.45 8.42 -32.18
N ILE A 134 19.93 8.55 -30.96
CA ILE A 134 19.69 9.85 -30.31
C ILE A 134 20.99 10.64 -30.16
N LEU A 135 22.07 9.97 -29.72
CA LEU A 135 23.38 10.61 -29.60
C LEU A 135 23.93 11.09 -30.94
N THR A 136 23.69 10.31 -32.01
CA THR A 136 24.09 10.69 -33.37
C THR A 136 23.31 11.92 -33.83
N PHE A 137 21.98 11.88 -33.73
CA PHE A 137 21.09 12.99 -34.08
C PHE A 137 21.48 14.29 -33.34
N ILE A 138 21.67 14.24 -32.02
CA ILE A 138 22.04 15.42 -31.22
C ILE A 138 23.40 15.97 -31.65
N ASN A 139 24.39 15.10 -31.86
CA ASN A 139 25.74 15.55 -32.23
C ASN A 139 25.82 16.13 -33.65
N GLU A 140 25.05 15.62 -34.61
CA GLU A 140 24.96 16.17 -35.97
C GLU A 140 24.37 17.59 -35.96
N ASN A 141 23.29 17.80 -35.19
CA ASN A 141 22.68 19.12 -35.06
C ASN A 141 23.57 20.09 -34.29
N ARG A 142 24.19 19.66 -33.19
CA ARG A 142 25.16 20.48 -32.44
C ARG A 142 26.36 20.89 -33.27
N LEU A 143 26.90 19.98 -34.09
CA LEU A 143 28.00 20.29 -35.00
C LEU A 143 27.60 21.39 -35.98
N SER A 144 26.39 21.29 -36.54
CA SER A 144 25.82 22.28 -37.47
C SER A 144 25.62 23.64 -36.80
N ALA A 145 25.16 23.65 -35.55
CA ALA A 145 24.95 24.83 -34.72
C ALA A 145 26.23 25.38 -34.04
N GLY A 146 27.40 24.76 -34.23
CA GLY A 146 28.67 25.17 -33.63
C GLY A 146 28.81 24.90 -32.12
N PHE A 147 28.03 23.97 -31.56
CA PHE A 147 28.13 23.52 -30.18
C PHE A 147 29.03 22.27 -30.02
N PRO A 148 29.66 22.08 -28.85
CA PRO A 148 30.49 20.91 -28.61
C PRO A 148 29.64 19.63 -28.57
N SER A 149 30.20 18.56 -29.13
CA SER A 149 29.60 17.23 -29.10
C SER A 149 29.47 16.69 -27.67
N VAL A 150 28.48 15.82 -27.49
CA VAL A 150 28.13 15.14 -26.25
C VAL A 150 28.73 13.75 -26.25
N GLU A 151 29.30 13.35 -25.12
CA GLU A 151 29.77 11.99 -24.89
C GLU A 151 28.65 11.08 -24.38
N ARG A 152 28.81 9.75 -24.55
CA ARG A 152 27.79 8.76 -24.13
C ARG A 152 27.42 8.86 -22.66
N LYS A 153 28.38 9.11 -21.76
CA LYS A 153 28.13 9.11 -20.32
C LYS A 153 27.24 10.29 -19.88
N PRO A 154 27.53 11.56 -20.25
CA PRO A 154 26.61 12.67 -20.06
C PRO A 154 25.22 12.43 -20.65
N MET A 155 25.14 11.86 -21.86
CA MET A 155 23.86 11.51 -22.50
C MET A 155 23.03 10.56 -21.63
N ARG A 156 23.64 9.44 -21.22
CA ARG A 156 22.97 8.45 -20.39
C ARG A 156 22.52 9.01 -19.04
N ASN A 157 23.34 9.84 -18.40
CA ASN A 157 22.96 10.49 -17.15
C ASN A 157 21.74 11.41 -17.33
N ALA A 158 21.70 12.16 -18.44
CA ALA A 158 20.58 13.04 -18.75
C ALA A 158 19.31 12.23 -19.05
N LEU A 159 19.40 11.11 -19.76
CA LEU A 159 18.28 10.21 -20.00
C LEU A 159 17.73 9.60 -18.71
N VAL A 160 18.57 9.20 -17.76
CA VAL A 160 18.12 8.69 -16.45
C VAL A 160 17.34 9.76 -15.68
N GLU A 161 17.80 11.02 -15.71
CA GLU A 161 17.04 12.10 -15.06
C GLU A 161 15.72 12.39 -15.79
N LEU A 162 15.70 12.30 -17.12
CA LEU A 162 14.48 12.45 -17.91
C LEU A 162 13.47 11.31 -17.63
N GLU A 163 13.94 10.07 -17.54
CA GLU A 163 13.15 8.90 -17.13
C GLU A 163 12.48 9.16 -15.79
N ARG A 164 13.23 9.73 -14.83
CA ARG A 164 12.73 10.11 -13.51
C ARG A 164 11.64 11.18 -13.56
N GLN A 165 11.80 12.18 -14.42
CA GLN A 165 10.80 13.21 -14.63
C GLN A 165 9.53 12.65 -15.28
N HIS A 166 9.67 11.73 -16.23
CA HIS A 166 8.53 11.06 -16.88
C HIS A 166 7.77 10.17 -15.90
N ALA A 167 8.48 9.34 -15.13
CA ALA A 167 7.90 8.49 -14.10
C ALA A 167 7.17 9.32 -13.03
N ARG A 168 7.75 10.45 -12.62
CA ARG A 168 7.09 11.40 -11.71
C ARG A 168 5.80 11.96 -12.31
N SER A 169 5.82 12.34 -13.59
CA SER A 169 4.64 12.90 -14.27
C SER A 169 3.50 11.90 -14.35
N ALA A 170 3.83 10.63 -14.62
CA ALA A 170 2.88 9.54 -14.57
C ALA A 170 2.30 9.34 -13.16
N ALA A 171 3.14 9.36 -12.12
CA ALA A 171 2.70 9.21 -10.74
C ALA A 171 1.76 10.36 -10.31
N VAL A 172 2.13 11.61 -10.62
CA VAL A 172 1.27 12.77 -10.35
C VAL A 172 -0.06 12.69 -11.11
N GLY A 173 0.00 12.26 -12.37
CA GLY A 173 -1.18 12.05 -13.20
C GLY A 173 -2.16 11.05 -12.58
N ILE A 174 -1.67 9.91 -12.11
CA ILE A 174 -2.51 8.90 -11.46
C ILE A 174 -3.01 9.39 -10.10
N TRP A 175 -2.15 10.05 -9.33
CA TRP A 175 -2.53 10.59 -8.02
C TRP A 175 -3.66 11.63 -8.11
N SER A 176 -3.79 12.30 -9.26
CA SER A 176 -4.88 13.25 -9.50
C SER A 176 -6.25 12.62 -9.83
N LEU A 177 -6.32 11.30 -10.00
CA LEU A 177 -7.56 10.58 -10.27
C LEU A 177 -8.40 10.40 -9.00
N ASP A 178 -9.69 10.09 -9.17
CA ASP A 178 -10.61 9.86 -8.05
C ASP A 178 -10.22 8.65 -7.18
N ARG A 179 -9.67 7.59 -7.80
CA ARG A 179 -9.27 6.33 -7.15
C ARG A 179 -7.85 5.96 -7.58
N PRO A 180 -6.82 6.66 -7.06
CA PRO A 180 -5.45 6.54 -7.55
C PRO A 180 -4.85 5.17 -7.24
N GLY A 181 -5.15 4.58 -6.07
CA GLY A 181 -4.62 3.26 -5.68
C GLY A 181 -5.11 2.12 -6.56
N GLU A 182 -6.39 2.09 -6.96
CA GLU A 182 -6.90 1.03 -7.86
C GLU A 182 -6.21 1.05 -9.24
N VAL A 183 -5.98 2.23 -9.80
CA VAL A 183 -5.30 2.37 -11.09
C VAL A 183 -3.83 2.00 -10.95
N MET A 184 -3.19 2.49 -9.88
CA MET A 184 -1.79 2.19 -9.59
C MET A 184 -1.57 0.69 -9.38
N ASP A 185 -2.42 0.01 -8.64
CA ASP A 185 -2.34 -1.43 -8.35
C ASP A 185 -2.37 -2.26 -9.65
N ARG A 186 -3.36 -2.02 -10.51
CA ARG A 186 -3.45 -2.71 -11.81
C ARG A 186 -2.21 -2.50 -12.68
N ILE A 187 -1.67 -1.28 -12.70
CA ILE A 187 -0.47 -0.94 -13.46
C ILE A 187 0.76 -1.66 -12.90
N VAL A 188 0.96 -1.58 -11.58
CA VAL A 188 2.10 -2.21 -10.89
C VAL A 188 2.06 -3.72 -11.11
N GLU A 189 0.91 -4.37 -10.91
CA GLU A 189 0.77 -5.80 -11.16
C GLU A 189 1.07 -6.18 -12.62
N ALA A 190 0.58 -5.39 -13.58
CA ALA A 190 0.81 -5.64 -15.01
C ALA A 190 2.30 -5.53 -15.37
N GLU A 191 2.97 -4.48 -14.90
CA GLU A 191 4.40 -4.27 -15.17
C GLU A 191 5.31 -5.26 -14.42
N LEU A 192 4.95 -5.65 -13.19
CA LEU A 192 5.69 -6.69 -12.46
C LEU A 192 5.66 -8.03 -13.20
N ARG A 193 4.54 -8.38 -13.86
CA ARG A 193 4.47 -9.58 -14.72
C ARG A 193 5.29 -9.44 -15.99
N ARG A 194 5.44 -8.23 -16.52
CA ARG A 194 6.10 -7.94 -17.79
C ARG A 194 7.62 -7.82 -17.62
N HIS A 195 8.07 -6.87 -16.79
CA HIS A 195 9.47 -6.56 -16.51
C HIS A 195 9.67 -6.14 -15.05
N PRO A 196 9.79 -7.10 -14.11
CA PRO A 196 9.85 -6.80 -12.68
C PRO A 196 11.09 -6.03 -12.20
N SER A 197 12.10 -5.86 -13.05
CA SER A 197 13.32 -5.09 -12.78
C SER A 197 13.41 -3.80 -13.61
N SER A 198 12.28 -3.27 -14.08
CA SER A 198 12.21 -2.00 -14.81
C SER A 198 12.59 -0.82 -13.90
N SER A 199 13.58 -0.03 -14.33
CA SER A 199 13.97 1.21 -13.65
C SER A 199 12.84 2.24 -13.64
N PHE A 200 12.05 2.28 -14.72
CA PHE A 200 10.90 3.17 -14.83
C PHE A 200 9.85 2.82 -13.78
N LEU A 201 9.52 1.52 -13.64
CA LEU A 201 8.56 1.04 -12.64
C LEU A 201 9.02 1.40 -11.22
N GLU A 202 10.29 1.17 -10.89
CA GLU A 202 10.84 1.51 -9.58
C GLU A 202 10.67 3.01 -9.28
N GLN A 203 11.08 3.88 -10.21
CA GLN A 203 10.99 5.32 -10.03
C GLN A 203 9.54 5.79 -9.95
N PHE A 204 8.65 5.17 -10.71
CA PHE A 204 7.22 5.47 -10.72
C PHE A 204 6.57 5.11 -9.37
N VAL A 205 6.81 3.92 -8.83
CA VAL A 205 6.30 3.50 -7.51
C VAL A 205 6.84 4.41 -6.40
N ARG A 206 8.14 4.75 -6.42
CA ARG A 206 8.74 5.67 -5.44
C ARG A 206 8.11 7.07 -5.47
N ASN A 207 7.80 7.61 -6.66
CA ASN A 207 7.13 8.90 -6.77
C ASN A 207 5.69 8.82 -6.26
N TYR A 208 4.96 7.74 -6.57
CA TYR A 208 3.62 7.50 -6.03
C TYR A 208 3.64 7.42 -4.49
N ASP A 209 4.58 6.67 -3.92
CA ASP A 209 4.74 6.54 -2.48
C ASP A 209 4.99 7.90 -1.78
N THR A 210 5.82 8.75 -2.39
CA THR A 210 6.06 10.10 -1.89
C THR A 210 4.79 10.97 -1.93
N LEU A 211 3.94 10.79 -2.95
CA LEU A 211 2.68 11.53 -3.08
C LEU A 211 1.61 11.04 -2.09
N SER A 212 1.61 9.74 -1.76
CA SER A 212 0.64 9.14 -0.84
C SER A 212 0.97 9.34 0.64
N GLU A 213 2.23 9.65 0.97
CA GLU A 213 2.70 9.81 2.35
C GLU A 213 1.82 10.72 3.24
N PRO A 214 1.34 11.91 2.80
CA PRO A 214 0.51 12.76 3.65
C PRO A 214 -0.83 12.11 4.02
N ASP A 215 -1.45 11.39 3.08
CA ASP A 215 -2.73 10.72 3.31
C ASP A 215 -2.57 9.51 4.22
N LEU A 216 -1.50 8.73 4.01
CA LEU A 216 -1.14 7.62 4.88
C LEU A 216 -0.81 8.10 6.30
N ALA A 217 -0.05 9.20 6.44
CA ALA A 217 0.23 9.78 7.76
C ALA A 217 -1.05 10.16 8.51
N ARG A 218 -2.01 10.79 7.81
CA ARG A 218 -3.31 11.13 8.40
C ARG A 218 -4.10 9.89 8.83
N ILE A 219 -4.12 8.83 8.02
CA ILE A 219 -4.79 7.57 8.37
C ILE A 219 -4.10 6.93 9.58
N SER A 220 -2.76 6.91 9.62
CA SER A 220 -2.00 6.42 10.77
C SER A 220 -2.32 7.19 12.05
N ASP A 221 -2.41 8.53 11.99
CA ASP A 221 -2.79 9.36 13.14
C ASP A 221 -4.23 9.10 13.59
N GLU A 222 -5.15 8.83 12.66
CA GLU A 222 -6.53 8.43 12.97
C GLU A 222 -6.57 7.05 13.65
N ILE A 223 -5.74 6.10 13.22
CA ILE A 223 -5.60 4.78 13.85
C ILE A 223 -5.02 4.92 15.27
N ASP A 224 -3.98 5.74 15.46
CA ASP A 224 -3.38 5.96 16.78
C ASP A 224 -4.40 6.53 17.78
N LYS A 225 -5.28 7.43 17.33
CA LYS A 225 -6.40 7.92 18.15
C LYS A 225 -7.38 6.81 18.54
N VAL A 226 -7.74 5.93 17.61
CA VAL A 226 -8.62 4.79 17.90
C VAL A 226 -8.00 3.86 18.94
N ILE A 227 -6.68 3.61 18.85
CA ILE A 227 -5.97 2.80 19.85
C ILE A 227 -6.02 3.46 21.22
N SER A 228 -5.69 4.75 21.32
CA SER A 228 -5.77 5.49 22.60
C SER A 228 -7.20 5.56 23.17
N GLU A 229 -8.22 5.64 22.32
CA GLU A 229 -9.63 5.59 22.75
C GLU A 229 -9.98 4.20 23.31
N ALA A 230 -9.54 3.12 22.67
CA ALA A 230 -9.78 1.73 23.07
C ALA A 230 -9.09 1.33 24.38
N GLU A 231 -8.00 2.02 24.75
CA GLU A 231 -7.32 1.79 26.03
C GLU A 231 -8.23 2.12 27.24
N ASN A 232 -9.24 2.98 27.08
CA ASN A 232 -10.17 3.32 28.15
C ASN A 232 -11.16 2.17 28.44
N THR A 233 -11.46 1.93 29.72
CA THR A 233 -12.32 0.80 30.14
C THR A 233 -13.79 0.97 29.80
N ASP A 234 -14.27 2.21 29.65
CA ASP A 234 -15.67 2.54 29.31
C ASP A 234 -15.89 2.74 27.79
N ALA A 235 -14.90 2.37 26.97
CA ALA A 235 -14.96 2.58 25.54
C ALA A 235 -15.95 1.66 24.84
N ASP A 236 -16.64 2.18 23.83
CA ASP A 236 -17.45 1.38 22.90
C ASP A 236 -16.53 0.64 21.92
N LEU A 237 -16.09 -0.55 22.31
CA LEU A 237 -15.14 -1.36 21.55
C LEU A 237 -15.69 -1.77 20.17
N GLU A 238 -16.99 -2.04 20.06
CA GLU A 238 -17.61 -2.42 18.79
C GLU A 238 -17.51 -1.29 17.76
N ALA A 239 -17.82 -0.06 18.20
CA ALA A 239 -17.70 1.13 17.36
C ALA A 239 -16.23 1.42 16.98
N LEU A 240 -15.30 1.24 17.92
CA LEU A 240 -13.87 1.47 17.69
C LEU A 240 -13.25 0.46 16.73
N VAL A 241 -13.57 -0.84 16.87
CA VAL A 241 -13.10 -1.88 15.95
C VAL A 241 -13.68 -1.68 14.55
N THR A 242 -14.93 -1.25 14.45
CA THR A 242 -15.53 -0.90 13.16
C THR A 242 -14.79 0.27 12.52
N ARG A 243 -14.53 1.34 13.28
CA ARG A 243 -13.74 2.49 12.81
C ARG A 243 -12.31 2.11 12.43
N ALA A 244 -11.63 1.25 13.20
CA ALA A 244 -10.30 0.75 12.87
C ALA A 244 -10.32 -0.06 11.56
N SER A 245 -11.33 -0.90 11.36
CA SER A 245 -11.50 -1.70 10.15
C SER A 245 -11.70 -0.81 8.91
N ASP A 246 -12.51 0.24 9.01
CA ASP A 246 -12.72 1.20 7.93
C ASP A 246 -11.45 1.99 7.60
N LEU A 247 -10.65 2.34 8.62
CA LEU A 247 -9.34 2.99 8.43
C LEU A 247 -8.33 2.07 7.75
N LEU A 248 -8.32 0.78 8.10
CA LEU A 248 -7.50 -0.23 7.44
C LEU A 248 -7.87 -0.39 5.96
N VAL A 249 -9.16 -0.40 5.62
CA VAL A 249 -9.60 -0.43 4.22
C VAL A 249 -9.12 0.83 3.47
N ARG A 250 -9.25 2.01 4.08
CA ARG A 250 -8.74 3.25 3.48
C ARG A 250 -7.21 3.28 3.32
N TRP A 251 -6.50 2.62 4.24
CA TRP A 251 -5.04 2.46 4.13
C TRP A 251 -4.71 1.57 2.94
N ASP A 252 -5.37 0.42 2.83
CA ASP A 252 -5.26 -0.54 1.74
C ASP A 252 -5.49 0.11 0.38
N ASP A 253 -6.62 0.83 0.25
CA ASP A 253 -7.04 1.54 -0.97
C ASP A 253 -5.96 2.48 -1.53
N VAL A 254 -5.01 2.94 -0.71
CA VAL A 254 -3.93 3.86 -1.09
C VAL A 254 -2.58 3.13 -1.18
N ASN A 255 -2.26 2.26 -0.23
CA ASN A 255 -0.91 1.71 -0.06
C ASN A 255 -0.70 0.34 -0.71
N GLN A 256 -1.78 -0.36 -1.10
CA GLN A 256 -1.73 -1.67 -1.78
C GLN A 256 -0.69 -1.75 -2.92
N PRO A 257 -0.64 -0.82 -3.89
CA PRO A 257 0.35 -0.90 -4.97
C PRO A 257 1.81 -0.89 -4.47
N VAL A 258 2.09 -0.20 -3.37
CA VAL A 258 3.44 -0.15 -2.78
C VAL A 258 3.76 -1.46 -2.07
N GLN A 259 2.79 -2.04 -1.34
CA GLN A 259 2.95 -3.33 -0.68
C GLN A 259 3.22 -4.46 -1.68
N VAL A 260 2.44 -4.52 -2.76
CA VAL A 260 2.62 -5.50 -3.85
C VAL A 260 4.00 -5.36 -4.50
N TYR A 261 4.44 -4.12 -4.75
CA TYR A 261 5.77 -3.86 -5.30
C TYR A 261 6.89 -4.33 -4.36
N GLU A 262 6.87 -3.95 -3.08
CA GLU A 262 7.90 -4.35 -2.11
C GLU A 262 7.92 -5.87 -1.90
N GLN A 263 6.75 -6.51 -1.83
CA GLN A 263 6.66 -7.97 -1.74
C GLN A 263 7.36 -8.65 -2.91
N HIS A 264 7.15 -8.16 -4.13
CA HIS A 264 7.83 -8.70 -5.31
C HIS A 264 9.36 -8.51 -5.26
N GLN A 265 9.85 -7.47 -4.58
CA GLN A 265 11.28 -7.27 -4.33
C GLN A 265 11.82 -8.13 -3.17
N GLY A 266 10.96 -8.90 -2.49
CA GLY A 266 11.32 -9.70 -1.32
C GLY A 266 11.46 -8.88 -0.04
N HIS A 267 10.85 -7.70 0.00
CA HIS A 267 10.81 -6.81 1.16
C HIS A 267 9.39 -6.74 1.74
N GLU A 268 9.30 -6.29 2.99
CA GLU A 268 8.02 -5.97 3.63
C GLU A 268 7.87 -4.45 3.77
N GLU A 269 6.70 -3.91 3.44
CA GLU A 269 6.45 -2.48 3.53
C GLU A 269 6.44 -2.02 5.00
N GLY A 270 7.35 -1.10 5.32
CA GLY A 270 7.67 -0.76 6.70
C GLY A 270 6.56 -0.04 7.47
N ARG A 271 5.74 0.80 6.83
CA ARG A 271 4.68 1.56 7.50
C ARG A 271 3.49 0.65 7.85
N SER A 272 3.10 -0.22 6.93
CA SER A 272 2.07 -1.24 7.14
C SER A 272 2.45 -2.17 8.28
N LYS A 273 3.72 -2.59 8.32
CA LYS A 273 4.25 -3.39 9.44
C LYS A 273 4.09 -2.70 10.79
N ARG A 274 4.36 -1.39 10.88
CA ARG A 274 4.18 -0.61 12.12
C ARG A 274 2.71 -0.52 12.54
N ILE A 275 1.79 -0.30 11.58
CA ILE A 275 0.35 -0.25 11.87
C ILE A 275 -0.13 -1.61 12.40
N TYR A 276 0.30 -2.69 11.75
CA TYR A 276 0.04 -4.05 12.21
C TYR A 276 0.54 -4.26 13.64
N GLU A 277 1.80 -3.91 13.95
CA GLU A 277 2.38 -4.11 15.28
C GLU A 277 1.57 -3.39 16.37
N LYS A 278 1.15 -2.15 16.10
CA LYS A 278 0.32 -1.35 17.01
C LYS A 278 -1.06 -1.99 17.25
N LEU A 279 -1.78 -2.33 16.17
CA LEU A 279 -3.13 -2.88 16.28
C LEU A 279 -3.14 -4.31 16.83
N ARG A 280 -2.13 -5.12 16.52
CA ARG A 280 -1.95 -6.43 17.13
C ARG A 280 -1.72 -6.31 18.64
N SER A 281 -0.93 -5.33 19.09
CA SER A 281 -0.76 -5.08 20.53
C SER A 281 -2.09 -4.80 21.23
N LEU A 282 -2.98 -4.04 20.57
CA LEU A 282 -4.34 -3.83 21.06
C LEU A 282 -5.15 -5.14 21.08
N CYS A 283 -5.12 -5.95 20.00
CA CYS A 283 -5.79 -7.26 19.97
C CYS A 283 -5.35 -8.15 21.15
N VAL A 284 -4.05 -8.17 21.45
CA VAL A 284 -3.48 -8.96 22.54
C VAL A 284 -3.94 -8.44 23.91
N ASP A 285 -4.02 -7.12 24.11
CA ASP A 285 -4.57 -6.53 25.34
C ASP A 285 -6.05 -6.89 25.54
N LEU A 286 -6.86 -6.71 24.49
CA LEU A 286 -8.29 -7.02 24.50
C LEU A 286 -8.54 -8.49 24.85
N ALA A 287 -7.82 -9.40 24.20
CA ALA A 287 -7.99 -10.83 24.44
C ALA A 287 -7.51 -11.26 25.84
N ASN A 288 -6.29 -10.88 26.23
CA ASN A 288 -5.66 -11.43 27.44
C ASN A 288 -6.10 -10.72 28.72
N ASN A 289 -6.28 -9.39 28.68
CA ASN A 289 -6.55 -8.60 29.88
C ASN A 289 -8.05 -8.31 30.06
N ARG A 290 -8.83 -8.26 28.96
CA ARG A 290 -10.25 -7.90 28.99
C ARG A 290 -11.20 -9.03 28.62
N SER A 291 -10.69 -10.15 28.10
CA SER A 291 -11.49 -11.28 27.59
C SER A 291 -12.47 -10.87 26.47
N GLU A 292 -12.12 -9.84 25.70
CA GLU A 292 -12.92 -9.31 24.58
C GLU A 292 -12.55 -10.02 23.28
N PHE A 293 -12.78 -11.34 23.21
CA PHE A 293 -12.29 -12.17 22.10
C PHE A 293 -12.98 -11.88 20.77
N THR A 294 -14.27 -11.55 20.78
CA THR A 294 -15.03 -11.22 19.55
C THR A 294 -14.43 -10.00 18.86
N GLU A 295 -14.17 -8.92 19.60
CA GLU A 295 -13.61 -7.67 19.04
C GLU A 295 -12.13 -7.83 18.65
N ALA A 296 -11.34 -8.54 19.47
CA ALA A 296 -9.96 -8.88 19.12
C ALA A 296 -9.87 -9.71 17.83
N ARG A 297 -10.81 -10.64 17.62
CA ARG A 297 -10.88 -11.47 16.41
C ARG A 297 -11.24 -10.63 15.19
N ARG A 298 -12.28 -9.80 15.28
CA ARG A 298 -12.70 -8.91 14.18
C ARG A 298 -11.55 -7.99 13.73
N LEU A 299 -10.80 -7.44 14.68
CA LEU A 299 -9.64 -6.62 14.35
C LEU A 299 -8.49 -7.42 13.71
N SER A 300 -8.24 -8.65 14.18
CA SER A 300 -7.23 -9.55 13.59
C SER A 300 -7.59 -10.00 12.17
N GLU A 301 -8.86 -10.26 11.91
CA GLU A 301 -9.39 -10.56 10.56
C GLU A 301 -9.26 -9.35 9.63
N ALA A 302 -9.54 -8.14 10.12
CA ALA A 302 -9.36 -6.91 9.36
C ALA A 302 -7.89 -6.68 8.99
N LEU A 303 -6.96 -6.90 9.93
CA LEU A 303 -5.52 -6.84 9.67
C LEU A 303 -5.08 -7.86 8.63
N LEU A 304 -5.59 -9.10 8.69
CA LEU A 304 -5.24 -10.16 7.75
C LEU A 304 -5.73 -9.85 6.33
N ARG A 305 -6.88 -9.19 6.21
CA ARG A 305 -7.43 -8.76 4.92
C ARG A 305 -6.64 -7.61 4.30
N THR A 306 -6.12 -6.70 5.11
CA THR A 306 -5.40 -5.49 4.66
C THR A 306 -3.89 -5.70 4.48
N PHE A 307 -3.32 -6.75 5.07
CA PHE A 307 -1.88 -7.01 4.99
C PHE A 307 -1.51 -8.42 4.52
N PRO A 308 -2.12 -8.97 3.44
CA PRO A 308 -1.75 -10.30 2.94
C PRO A 308 -0.33 -10.33 2.32
N GLU A 309 0.19 -9.21 1.84
CA GLU A 309 1.51 -9.07 1.19
C GLU A 309 2.67 -9.12 2.20
N LEU A 310 2.40 -8.82 3.47
CA LEU A 310 3.39 -8.95 4.54
C LEU A 310 3.43 -10.40 5.02
N GLU A 311 4.19 -11.26 4.33
CA GLU A 311 4.20 -12.72 4.56
C GLU A 311 4.44 -13.10 6.03
N SER A 312 5.40 -12.46 6.71
CA SER A 312 5.67 -12.77 8.13
C SER A 312 4.53 -12.35 9.04
N VAL A 313 3.77 -11.33 8.67
CA VAL A 313 2.62 -10.81 9.41
C VAL A 313 1.39 -11.68 9.16
N ALA A 314 1.12 -12.02 7.91
CA ALA A 314 -0.05 -12.81 7.50
C ALA A 314 -0.08 -14.19 8.15
N GLU A 315 1.06 -14.89 8.24
CA GLU A 315 1.13 -16.20 8.90
C GLU A 315 0.82 -16.12 10.40
N VAL A 316 1.29 -15.08 11.08
CA VAL A 316 1.02 -14.94 12.51
C VAL A 316 -0.44 -14.53 12.76
N LEU A 317 -1.01 -13.64 11.93
CA LEU A 317 -2.42 -13.27 12.00
C LEU A 317 -3.37 -14.45 11.78
N LYS A 318 -3.05 -15.37 10.86
CA LYS A 318 -3.82 -16.63 10.71
C LYS A 318 -3.84 -17.45 12.00
N GLY A 319 -2.69 -17.52 12.69
CA GLY A 319 -2.58 -18.17 13.99
C GLY A 319 -3.40 -17.46 15.08
N ASP A 320 -3.37 -16.14 15.11
CA ASP A 320 -4.13 -15.34 16.08
C ASP A 320 -5.63 -15.50 15.90
N VAL A 321 -6.12 -15.42 14.66
CA VAL A 321 -7.54 -15.61 14.34
C VAL A 321 -8.00 -16.98 14.82
N ALA A 322 -7.27 -18.05 14.49
CA ALA A 322 -7.62 -19.40 14.94
C ALA A 322 -7.59 -19.55 16.48
N ALA A 323 -6.63 -18.90 17.16
CA ALA A 323 -6.57 -18.93 18.62
C ALA A 323 -7.77 -18.19 19.25
N LEU A 324 -8.12 -17.03 18.72
CA LEU A 324 -9.24 -16.21 19.20
C LEU A 324 -10.59 -16.87 18.94
N GLU A 325 -10.77 -17.56 17.81
CA GLU A 325 -11.97 -18.38 17.54
C GLU A 325 -12.16 -19.47 18.60
N ASN A 326 -11.10 -20.21 18.91
CA ASN A 326 -11.16 -21.25 19.93
C ASN A 326 -11.48 -20.68 21.33
N LEU A 327 -10.93 -19.51 21.68
CA LEU A 327 -11.20 -18.85 22.96
C LEU A 327 -12.63 -18.31 23.05
N ASP A 328 -13.13 -17.71 21.97
CA ASP A 328 -14.51 -17.21 21.87
C ASP A 328 -15.54 -18.36 21.98
N GLU A 329 -15.28 -19.50 21.32
CA GLU A 329 -16.09 -20.71 21.46
C GLU A 329 -16.06 -21.27 22.89
N GLN A 330 -14.87 -21.35 23.50
CA GLN A 330 -14.72 -21.81 24.89
C GLN A 330 -15.45 -20.90 25.88
N GLN A 331 -15.41 -19.58 25.69
CA GLN A 331 -16.15 -18.65 26.54
C GLN A 331 -17.66 -18.84 26.39
N LYS A 332 -18.18 -18.95 25.16
CA LYS A 332 -19.60 -19.20 24.91
C LYS A 332 -20.08 -20.50 25.55
N LEU A 333 -19.30 -21.57 25.40
CA LEU A 333 -19.58 -22.85 26.06
C LEU A 333 -19.53 -22.71 27.58
N HIS A 334 -18.52 -22.03 28.12
CA HIS A 334 -18.42 -21.78 29.56
C HIS A 334 -19.64 -21.01 30.08
N GLU A 335 -20.11 -19.99 29.36
CA GLU A 335 -21.32 -19.24 29.73
C GLU A 335 -22.59 -20.09 29.67
N GLU A 336 -22.74 -20.92 28.64
CA GLU A 336 -23.86 -21.85 28.49
C GLU A 336 -23.89 -22.89 29.63
N TYR A 337 -22.73 -23.42 30.00
CA TYR A 337 -22.58 -24.40 31.08
C TYR A 337 -22.36 -23.77 32.46
N LYS A 338 -22.29 -22.44 32.58
CA LYS A 338 -22.10 -21.71 33.85
C LYS A 338 -23.07 -22.13 34.95
N PRO A 339 -24.39 -22.30 34.68
CA PRO A 339 -25.33 -22.75 35.70
C PRO A 339 -25.03 -24.16 36.21
N LEU A 340 -24.51 -25.04 35.35
CA LEU A 340 -24.12 -26.41 35.72
C LEU A 340 -22.82 -26.40 36.54
N ILE A 341 -21.84 -25.57 36.14
CA ILE A 341 -20.57 -25.38 36.82
C ILE A 341 -20.80 -24.82 38.24
N ASP A 342 -21.62 -23.78 38.39
CA ASP A 342 -21.94 -23.16 39.67
C ASP A 342 -22.61 -24.15 40.63
N VAL A 343 -23.53 -24.98 40.12
CA VAL A 343 -24.18 -26.04 40.91
C VAL A 343 -23.20 -27.14 41.31
N CYS A 344 -22.26 -27.49 40.44
CA CYS A 344 -21.21 -28.47 40.73
C CYS A 344 -20.24 -27.97 41.81
N GLU A 345 -19.82 -26.71 41.75
CA GLU A 345 -18.97 -26.09 42.78
C GLU A 345 -19.72 -25.87 44.11
N ALA A 346 -21.01 -25.51 44.06
CA ALA A 346 -21.87 -25.46 45.24
C ALA A 346 -22.05 -26.85 45.89
N ALA A 347 -22.11 -27.93 45.09
CA ALA A 347 -22.20 -29.30 45.58
C ALA A 347 -20.87 -29.82 46.15
N LYS A 348 -19.72 -29.34 45.66
CA LYS A 348 -18.40 -29.62 46.27
C LYS A 348 -18.23 -28.93 47.63
N THR A 349 -18.75 -27.71 47.78
CA THR A 349 -18.61 -26.90 49.01
C THR A 349 -19.68 -27.19 50.06
N LYS A 350 -20.83 -27.77 49.69
CA LYS A 350 -21.89 -28.19 50.63
C LYS A 350 -22.31 -29.65 50.41
N LEU A 351 -22.13 -30.48 51.44
CA LEU A 351 -22.83 -31.77 51.54
C LEU A 351 -24.16 -31.58 52.29
N PRO A 352 -25.30 -32.16 51.85
CA PRO A 352 -25.59 -32.78 50.56
C PRO A 352 -26.62 -31.97 49.75
N THR A 353 -26.21 -31.39 48.63
CA THR A 353 -27.19 -31.09 47.57
C THR A 353 -27.64 -32.44 46.98
N PRO A 354 -28.95 -32.74 46.92
CA PRO A 354 -29.42 -34.03 46.43
C PRO A 354 -28.93 -34.28 45.00
N VAL A 355 -28.34 -35.45 44.76
CA VAL A 355 -27.88 -35.91 43.43
C VAL A 355 -28.99 -35.80 42.37
N ALA A 356 -30.25 -35.87 42.78
CA ALA A 356 -31.43 -35.65 41.94
C ALA A 356 -31.52 -34.22 41.35
N THR A 357 -31.08 -33.19 42.08
CA THR A 357 -31.08 -31.81 41.60
C THR A 357 -30.01 -31.59 40.53
N VAL A 358 -28.82 -32.17 40.75
CA VAL A 358 -27.71 -32.15 39.78
C VAL A 358 -28.09 -32.92 38.50
N LEU A 359 -28.73 -34.09 38.65
CA LEU A 359 -29.22 -34.89 37.52
C LEU A 359 -30.34 -34.22 36.73
N LYS A 360 -31.21 -33.45 37.38
CA LYS A 360 -32.30 -32.72 36.72
C LYS A 360 -31.75 -31.58 35.87
N ILE A 361 -30.85 -30.77 36.43
CA ILE A 361 -30.22 -29.66 35.71
C ILE A 361 -29.34 -30.18 34.57
N PHE A 362 -28.59 -31.28 34.78
CA PHE A 362 -27.86 -31.94 33.70
C PHE A 362 -28.78 -32.38 32.55
N LYS A 363 -29.92 -33.02 32.86
CA LYS A 363 -30.92 -33.37 31.84
C LYS A 363 -31.45 -32.14 31.12
N ASP A 364 -31.76 -31.05 31.83
CA ASP A 364 -32.30 -29.84 31.22
C ASP A 364 -31.25 -29.09 30.37
N THR A 365 -29.96 -29.15 30.71
CA THR A 365 -28.85 -28.54 29.96
C THR A 365 -28.44 -29.38 28.74
N VAL A 366 -28.32 -30.71 28.88
CA VAL A 366 -28.00 -31.62 27.76
C VAL A 366 -29.16 -31.79 26.78
N SER A 367 -30.40 -31.53 27.21
CA SER A 367 -31.54 -31.48 26.28
C SER A 367 -31.56 -30.22 25.40
N LYS A 368 -30.73 -29.21 25.72
CA LYS A 368 -30.65 -27.93 24.98
C LYS A 368 -29.38 -27.79 24.15
N GLY A 369 -28.24 -28.29 24.62
CA GLY A 369 -26.97 -28.36 23.89
C GLY A 369 -26.62 -29.81 23.55
N GLY A 370 -26.54 -30.13 22.26
CA GLY A 370 -26.30 -31.50 21.79
C GLY A 370 -24.95 -32.07 22.23
N ASN A 371 -24.96 -33.34 22.66
CA ASN A 371 -23.87 -34.30 22.84
C ASN A 371 -22.41 -33.76 22.81
N ASP A 372 -22.02 -32.98 23.82
CA ASP A 372 -20.69 -32.38 23.89
C ASP A 372 -19.78 -33.11 24.91
N PRO A 373 -18.57 -33.60 24.54
CA PRO A 373 -17.64 -34.33 25.42
C PRO A 373 -17.28 -33.62 26.73
N ILE A 374 -17.40 -32.28 26.78
CA ILE A 374 -17.10 -31.45 27.94
C ILE A 374 -18.09 -31.72 29.09
N ALA A 375 -19.38 -31.85 28.79
CA ALA A 375 -20.41 -32.17 29.77
C ALA A 375 -20.17 -33.54 30.44
N PHE A 376 -19.60 -34.49 29.69
CA PHE A 376 -19.23 -35.82 30.19
C PHE A 376 -17.99 -35.79 31.09
N ASN A 377 -17.00 -34.96 30.77
CA ASN A 377 -15.80 -34.78 31.59
C ASN A 377 -16.11 -34.10 32.94
N ILE A 378 -16.98 -33.09 32.94
CA ILE A 378 -17.44 -32.43 34.17
C ILE A 378 -18.18 -33.42 35.08
N LEU A 379 -19.02 -34.29 34.51
CA LEU A 379 -19.72 -35.35 35.24
C LEU A 379 -18.77 -36.42 35.80
N ARG A 380 -17.75 -36.82 35.02
CA ARG A 380 -16.75 -37.79 35.45
C ARG A 380 -16.01 -37.27 36.69
N ASP A 381 -15.59 -36.02 36.68
CA ASP A 381 -14.85 -35.42 37.79
C ASP A 381 -15.73 -35.23 39.02
N LEU A 382 -17.01 -34.86 38.85
CA LEU A 382 -17.98 -34.81 39.95
C LEU A 382 -18.25 -36.20 40.55
N ALA A 383 -18.41 -37.22 39.70
CA ALA A 383 -18.63 -38.60 40.12
C ALA A 383 -17.42 -39.18 40.87
N LEU A 384 -16.20 -38.86 40.43
CA LEU A 384 -14.97 -39.20 41.14
C LEU A 384 -14.90 -38.52 42.51
N HIS A 385 -15.28 -37.24 42.62
CA HIS A 385 -15.30 -36.51 43.88
C HIS A 385 -16.34 -37.06 44.87
N VAL A 386 -17.55 -37.39 44.40
CA VAL A 386 -18.61 -38.02 45.21
C VAL A 386 -18.22 -39.45 45.64
N ALA A 387 -17.53 -40.20 44.77
CA ALA A 387 -17.01 -41.53 45.10
C ALA A 387 -15.90 -41.47 46.17
N LEU A 388 -15.04 -40.45 46.13
CA LEU A 388 -14.04 -40.18 47.16
C LEU A 388 -14.68 -39.82 48.51
N LEU A 389 -15.71 -38.96 48.52
CA LEU A 389 -16.45 -38.59 49.73
C LEU A 389 -17.22 -39.77 50.35
N ARG A 390 -17.78 -40.68 49.53
CA ARG A 390 -18.41 -41.93 50.02
C ARG A 390 -17.40 -42.90 50.64
N LYS A 391 -16.15 -42.92 50.19
CA LYS A 391 -15.09 -43.78 50.76
C LYS A 391 -14.67 -43.32 52.16
N VAL A 392 -14.70 -42.01 52.43
CA VAL A 392 -14.37 -41.44 53.75
C VAL A 392 -15.51 -41.63 54.76
N GLY A 393 -16.77 -41.66 54.30
CA GLY A 393 -17.94 -41.85 55.16
C GLY A 393 -18.18 -43.28 55.67
N ASN A 394 -17.52 -44.30 55.10
CA ASN A 394 -17.83 -45.72 55.37
C ASN A 394 -16.84 -46.41 56.34
N VAL A 395 -15.97 -45.66 57.04
CA VAL A 395 -15.03 -46.19 58.05
C VAL A 395 -15.40 -45.72 59.46
N ARG A 396 -16.63 -45.96 59.91
CA ARG A 396 -17.01 -45.93 61.33
C ARG A 396 -18.14 -46.92 61.63
N SER A 397 -17.80 -48.18 61.86
CA SER A 397 -18.51 -49.08 62.81
C SER A 397 -17.86 -50.46 62.95
N SER A 398 -17.07 -50.59 64.03
CA SER A 398 -16.89 -51.81 64.88
C SER A 398 -15.96 -52.95 64.39
N PRO A 399 -15.50 -53.86 65.29
CA PRO A 399 -14.54 -53.66 66.38
C PRO A 399 -13.30 -54.60 66.24
N PHE A 400 -12.12 -54.16 66.69
CA PHE A 400 -10.89 -54.98 66.67
C PHE A 400 -10.80 -55.93 67.89
N PRO A 401 -10.47 -57.23 67.69
CA PRO A 401 -9.86 -58.04 68.73
C PRO A 401 -8.35 -58.21 68.48
N GLY A 402 -7.55 -57.97 69.54
CA GLY A 402 -6.45 -58.87 69.87
C GLY A 402 -5.00 -58.39 69.72
N ARG A 403 -4.28 -58.54 70.85
CA ARG A 403 -2.89 -59.00 71.05
C ARG A 403 -1.81 -57.99 71.46
N ASN A 404 -1.47 -58.13 72.75
CA ASN A 404 -0.15 -58.10 73.38
C ASN A 404 1.04 -58.45 72.46
N TYR A 405 2.17 -57.79 72.70
CA TYR A 405 3.45 -58.30 73.28
C TYR A 405 4.55 -57.19 73.14
N PRO A 406 5.78 -57.32 73.68
CA PRO A 406 6.19 -56.86 75.01
C PRO A 406 7.41 -55.91 75.02
N THR A 407 7.54 -55.07 76.05
CA THR A 407 8.68 -54.84 76.98
C THR A 407 8.44 -53.55 77.74
#